data_AF-A0A2G4DLF0-F1
#
_entry.id   AF-A0A2G4DLF0-F1
#
_cell.length_a   1.000
_cell.length_b   1.000
_cell.length_c   1.000
_cell.angle_alpha   90.00
_cell.angle_beta   90.00
_cell.angle_gamma   90.00
#
_symmetry.space_group_name_H-M   'P 1'
#
loop_
_entity.id
_entity.type
_entity.pdbx_description
1 polymer ?
#
loop_
_entity_poly.entity_id
_entity_poly.type
_entity_poly.pdbx_seq_one_letter_code
_entity_poly.pdbx_strand_id
1 'polypeptide(L)'
;MPSFDVVSELDKHEVTNAVDNAIKELDRRYDLKGKGSFEFTEKDLLIKMTAEEGFQLEAMIEILKLALVKRKIDVQCLELKDPFASGKVMKQEATLKEGIDKELAKKIVAHIKEAKLKVQAAIQGEQVRVTGKKRDDLQEAIAALRGHEFGMPLQFNNFRD
;
A
#
# COMPACT_ATOMS: atom_id res chain seq x y z
N MET A 1 -24.69 14.17 -11.89
CA MET A 1 -24.06 13.14 -12.77
C MET A 1 -23.23 12.34 -11.82
N PRO A 2 -23.51 11.03 -11.68
CA PRO A 2 -22.91 10.26 -10.62
C PRO A 2 -21.39 10.20 -10.77
N SER A 3 -20.70 10.14 -9.65
CA SER A 3 -19.23 10.08 -9.60
C SER A 3 -18.72 9.28 -8.42
N PHE A 4 -17.45 8.90 -8.45
CA PHE A 4 -16.69 8.39 -7.31
C PHE A 4 -15.25 8.90 -7.38
N ASP A 5 -14.53 8.81 -6.28
CA ASP A 5 -13.10 9.13 -6.23
C ASP A 5 -12.28 7.83 -6.10
N VAL A 6 -11.21 7.75 -6.88
CA VAL A 6 -10.14 6.75 -6.75
C VAL A 6 -9.09 7.35 -5.83
N VAL A 7 -8.78 6.64 -4.76
CA VAL A 7 -7.77 7.02 -3.75
C VAL A 7 -6.84 5.84 -3.47
N SER A 8 -5.73 6.11 -2.79
CA SER A 8 -4.82 5.10 -2.23
C SER A 8 -4.48 5.51 -0.80
N GLU A 9 -5.32 5.16 0.16
CA GLU A 9 -5.19 5.60 1.55
C GLU A 9 -4.83 4.45 2.49
N LEU A 10 -4.06 4.76 3.53
CA LEU A 10 -3.76 3.83 4.61
C LEU A 10 -4.48 4.27 5.88
N ASP A 11 -5.15 3.32 6.53
CA ASP A 11 -5.64 3.52 7.90
C ASP A 11 -4.46 3.42 8.87
N LYS A 12 -4.02 4.57 9.38
CA LYS A 12 -2.86 4.69 10.26
C LYS A 12 -3.00 3.86 11.54
N HIS A 13 -4.22 3.75 12.08
CA HIS A 13 -4.46 2.91 13.26
C HIS A 13 -4.27 1.44 12.92
N GLU A 14 -4.79 0.99 11.78
CA GLU A 14 -4.59 -0.40 11.35
C GLU A 14 -3.15 -0.71 10.94
N VAL A 15 -2.40 0.27 10.42
CA VAL A 15 -0.96 0.15 10.15
C VAL A 15 -0.20 -0.06 11.46
N THR A 16 -0.40 0.79 12.46
CA THR A 16 0.23 0.65 13.78
C THR A 16 -0.11 -0.71 14.40
N ASN A 17 -1.39 -1.11 14.34
CA ASN A 17 -1.84 -2.42 14.80
C ASN A 17 -1.19 -3.59 14.04
N ALA A 18 -0.90 -3.43 12.75
CA ALA A 18 -0.21 -4.43 11.95
C ALA A 18 1.25 -4.54 12.36
N VAL A 19 1.96 -3.43 12.54
CA VAL A 19 3.37 -3.45 12.97
C VAL A 19 3.52 -4.00 14.38
N ASP A 20 2.64 -3.63 15.31
CA ASP A 20 2.60 -4.22 16.66
C ASP A 20 2.39 -5.73 16.64
N ASN A 21 1.53 -6.22 15.72
CA ASN A 21 1.34 -7.64 15.52
C ASN A 21 2.59 -8.31 14.94
N ALA A 22 3.30 -7.65 14.01
CA ALA A 22 4.56 -8.14 13.47
C ALA A 22 5.65 -8.26 14.55
N ILE A 23 5.75 -7.27 15.45
CA ILE A 23 6.68 -7.31 16.61
C ILE A 23 6.35 -8.50 17.51
N LYS A 24 5.08 -8.70 17.86
CA LYS A 24 4.66 -9.83 18.70
C LYS A 24 4.93 -11.19 18.05
N GLU A 25 4.78 -11.28 16.74
CA GLU A 25 5.07 -12.51 15.99
C GLU A 25 6.58 -12.77 15.90
N LEU A 26 7.39 -11.73 15.73
CA LEU A 26 8.84 -11.80 15.78
C LEU A 26 9.34 -12.36 17.13
N ASP A 27 8.75 -11.91 18.23
CA ASP A 27 9.10 -12.38 19.58
C ASP A 27 8.72 -13.85 19.86
N ARG A 28 7.81 -14.42 19.06
CA ARG A 28 7.38 -15.82 19.14
C ARG A 28 8.21 -16.75 18.26
N ARG A 29 8.83 -16.23 17.21
CA ARG A 29 9.73 -16.96 16.30
C ARG A 29 11.04 -17.29 16.99
N TYR A 30 11.23 -18.53 17.45
CA TYR A 30 12.46 -18.96 18.14
C TYR A 30 13.76 -18.68 17.37
N ASP A 31 13.71 -18.72 16.04
CA ASP A 31 14.84 -18.49 15.16
C ASP A 31 15.20 -17.00 14.97
N LEU A 32 14.24 -16.09 15.21
CA LEU A 32 14.41 -14.63 15.09
C LEU A 32 14.40 -13.88 16.43
N LYS A 33 13.86 -14.49 17.49
CA LYS A 33 13.71 -13.86 18.79
C LYS A 33 15.06 -13.40 19.33
N GLY A 34 15.18 -12.10 19.62
CA GLY A 34 16.41 -11.47 20.09
C GLY A 34 17.45 -11.21 18.99
N LYS A 35 17.18 -11.60 17.75
CA LYS A 35 18.06 -11.42 16.59
C LYS A 35 17.55 -10.39 15.60
N GLY A 36 16.36 -9.82 15.82
CA GLY A 36 15.84 -8.74 15.00
C GLY A 36 14.84 -7.85 15.73
N SER A 37 14.53 -6.71 15.12
CA SER A 37 13.57 -5.72 15.62
C SER A 37 12.88 -4.96 14.49
N PHE A 38 11.64 -4.53 14.76
CA PHE A 38 10.93 -3.53 13.96
C PHE A 38 10.85 -2.21 14.72
N GLU A 39 11.10 -1.11 14.04
CA GLU A 39 10.84 0.25 14.53
C GLU A 39 9.91 0.96 13.53
N PHE A 40 8.76 1.46 14.00
CA PHE A 40 7.81 2.17 13.15
C PHE A 40 7.78 3.65 13.48
N THR A 41 7.98 4.47 12.45
CA THR A 41 7.81 5.92 12.51
C THR A 41 6.52 6.29 11.77
N GLU A 42 5.44 6.49 12.52
CA GLU A 42 4.10 6.78 11.97
C GLU A 42 4.07 8.04 11.09
N LYS A 43 4.81 9.09 11.48
CA LYS A 43 4.88 10.36 10.74
C LYS A 43 5.41 10.18 9.32
N ASP A 44 6.38 9.29 9.14
CA ASP A 44 7.08 9.07 7.87
C ASP A 44 6.60 7.80 7.16
N LEU A 45 5.64 7.08 7.76
CA LEU A 45 5.18 5.76 7.32
C LEU A 45 6.35 4.79 7.05
N LEU A 46 7.40 4.90 7.87
CA LEU A 46 8.66 4.19 7.69
C LEU A 46 8.80 3.10 8.74
N ILE A 47 9.04 1.87 8.29
CA ILE A 47 9.36 0.73 9.11
C ILE A 47 10.84 0.40 8.91
N LYS A 48 11.62 0.46 9.97
CA LYS A 48 13.02 0.03 9.99
C LYS A 48 13.10 -1.38 10.56
N MET A 49 13.71 -2.27 9.80
CA MET A 49 14.00 -3.63 10.22
C MET A 49 15.50 -3.71 10.51
N THR A 50 15.84 -4.29 11.66
CA THR A 50 17.23 -4.64 12.00
C THR A 50 17.28 -6.13 12.27
N ALA A 51 18.31 -6.81 11.77
CA ALA A 51 18.59 -8.21 12.08
C ALA A 51 20.10 -8.46 12.16
N GLU A 52 20.53 -9.60 12.72
CA GLU A 52 21.96 -9.99 12.73
C GLU A 52 22.46 -10.31 11.32
N GLU A 53 21.62 -10.95 10.49
CA GLU A 53 21.98 -11.42 9.16
C GLU A 53 20.92 -11.10 8.08
N GLY A 54 21.32 -11.07 6.81
CA GLY A 54 20.44 -10.68 5.70
C GLY A 54 19.23 -11.60 5.51
N PHE A 55 19.40 -12.91 5.63
CA PHE A 55 18.30 -13.87 5.46
C PHE A 55 17.21 -13.71 6.54
N GLN A 56 17.56 -13.16 7.71
CA GLN A 56 16.61 -12.89 8.77
C GLN A 56 15.69 -11.72 8.40
N LEU A 57 16.20 -10.72 7.66
CA LEU A 57 15.40 -9.61 7.14
C LEU A 57 14.34 -10.10 6.16
N GLU A 58 14.67 -11.04 5.28
CA GLU A 58 13.68 -11.65 4.36
C GLU A 58 12.54 -12.31 5.15
N ALA A 59 12.88 -13.06 6.20
CA ALA A 59 11.88 -13.68 7.05
C ALA A 59 11.03 -12.65 7.85
N MET A 60 11.64 -11.53 8.25
CA MET A 60 10.94 -10.41 8.90
C MET A 60 9.99 -9.71 7.93
N ILE A 61 10.39 -9.52 6.67
CA ILE A 61 9.52 -8.96 5.61
C ILE A 61 8.25 -9.80 5.47
N GLU A 62 8.37 -11.13 5.46
CA GLU A 62 7.21 -12.02 5.34
C GLU A 62 6.28 -11.92 6.56
N ILE A 63 6.83 -11.78 7.77
CA ILE A 63 6.04 -11.52 8.99
C ILE A 63 5.28 -10.20 8.85
N LEU A 64 5.95 -9.13 8.38
CA LEU A 64 5.34 -7.83 8.19
C LEU A 64 4.21 -7.88 7.17
N LYS A 65 4.43 -8.48 6.00
CA LYS A 65 3.41 -8.67 4.96
C LYS A 65 2.19 -9.41 5.49
N LEU A 66 2.39 -10.52 6.20
CA LEU A 66 1.29 -11.28 6.79
C LEU A 66 0.51 -10.47 7.83
N ALA A 67 1.20 -9.65 8.62
CA ALA A 67 0.56 -8.78 9.61
C ALA A 67 -0.29 -7.68 8.94
N LEU A 68 0.21 -7.07 7.86
CA LEU A 68 -0.53 -6.08 7.06
C LEU A 68 -1.80 -6.69 6.45
N VAL A 69 -1.68 -7.86 5.79
CA VAL A 69 -2.83 -8.54 5.18
C VAL A 69 -3.91 -8.89 6.21
N LYS A 70 -3.51 -9.34 7.41
CA LYS A 70 -4.46 -9.62 8.51
C LYS A 70 -5.24 -8.38 8.96
N ARG A 71 -4.69 -7.18 8.75
CA ARG A 71 -5.32 -5.88 8.99
C ARG A 71 -5.97 -5.28 7.74
N LYS A 72 -6.12 -6.08 6.67
CA LYS A 72 -6.70 -5.67 5.38
C LYS A 72 -5.93 -4.53 4.71
N ILE A 73 -4.63 -4.42 4.99
CA ILE A 73 -3.72 -3.52 4.29
C ILE A 73 -3.05 -4.32 3.18
N ASP A 74 -3.18 -3.82 1.96
CA ASP A 74 -2.58 -4.45 0.78
C ASP A 74 -1.07 -4.24 0.78
N VAL A 75 -0.30 -5.32 0.63
CA VAL A 75 1.17 -5.29 0.65
C VAL A 75 1.78 -4.56 -0.53
N GLN A 76 1.02 -4.27 -1.59
CA GLN A 76 1.48 -3.44 -2.71
C GLN A 76 1.82 -2.00 -2.30
N CYS A 77 1.34 -1.53 -1.14
CA CYS A 77 1.78 -0.24 -0.59
C CYS A 77 3.24 -0.25 -0.10
N LEU A 78 3.81 -1.44 0.14
CA LEU A 78 5.15 -1.57 0.73
C LEU A 78 6.24 -1.35 -0.32
N GLU A 79 7.06 -0.34 -0.11
CA GLU A 79 8.30 -0.11 -0.85
C GLU A 79 9.49 -0.53 0.00
N LEU A 80 10.17 -1.61 -0.43
CA LEU A 80 11.36 -2.13 0.26
C LEU A 80 12.61 -1.55 -0.39
N LYS A 81 13.47 -0.93 0.41
CA LYS A 81 14.83 -0.56 -0.02
C LYS A 81 15.77 -1.76 0.07
N ASP A 82 16.92 -1.64 -0.58
CA ASP A 82 17.98 -2.64 -0.47
C ASP A 82 18.49 -2.73 0.99
N PRO A 83 18.76 -3.94 1.49
CA PRO A 83 19.35 -4.12 2.81
C PRO A 83 20.80 -3.61 2.82
N PHE A 84 21.22 -3.04 3.94
CA PHE A 84 22.55 -2.49 4.13
C PHE A 84 23.15 -2.89 5.48
N ALA A 85 24.47 -3.06 5.51
CA ALA A 85 25.20 -3.38 6.73
C ALA A 85 25.36 -2.13 7.62
N SER A 86 25.22 -2.31 8.93
CA SER A 86 25.42 -1.27 9.93
C SER A 86 26.14 -1.89 11.14
N GLY A 87 27.48 -1.82 11.14
CA GLY A 87 28.28 -2.48 12.17
C GLY A 87 28.19 -4.00 12.09
N LYS A 88 27.62 -4.64 13.12
CA LYS A 88 27.44 -6.10 13.20
C LYS A 88 26.03 -6.58 12.81
N VAL A 89 25.16 -5.67 12.38
CA VAL A 89 23.78 -5.97 12.02
C VAL A 89 23.50 -5.57 10.58
N MET A 90 22.49 -6.18 10.00
CA MET A 90 21.88 -5.80 8.74
C MET A 90 20.62 -4.98 9.01
N LYS A 91 20.40 -3.94 8.21
CA LYS A 91 19.23 -3.08 8.29
C LYS A 91 18.54 -3.02 6.96
N GLN A 92 17.23 -2.84 6.99
CA GLN A 92 16.43 -2.60 5.80
C GLN A 92 15.27 -1.67 6.12
N GLU A 93 14.99 -0.78 5.19
CA GLU A 93 13.91 0.20 5.31
C GLU A 93 12.74 -0.22 4.42
N ALA A 94 11.54 -0.16 4.98
CA ALA A 94 10.30 -0.38 4.27
C ALA A 94 9.41 0.86 4.45
N THR A 95 9.06 1.53 3.36
CA THR A 95 8.16 2.68 3.38
C THR A 95 6.77 2.23 2.94
N LEU A 96 5.73 2.63 3.66
CA LEU A 96 4.35 2.43 3.23
C LEU A 96 3.92 3.64 2.41
N LYS A 97 3.66 3.41 1.13
CA LYS A 97 3.20 4.45 0.21
C LYS A 97 1.70 4.67 0.36
N GLU A 98 1.29 5.93 0.36
CA GLU A 98 -0.09 6.37 0.28
C GLU A 98 -0.21 7.54 -0.71
N GLY A 99 -1.45 7.87 -1.08
CA GLY A 99 -1.78 8.88 -2.07
C GLY A 99 -1.66 8.39 -3.52
N ILE A 100 -2.27 9.16 -4.42
CA ILE A 100 -2.10 8.99 -5.86
C ILE A 100 -1.23 10.14 -6.37
N ASP A 101 0.04 9.86 -6.63
CA ASP A 101 0.93 10.84 -7.23
C ASP A 101 0.53 11.16 -8.69
N LYS A 102 1.20 12.17 -9.26
CA LYS A 102 0.91 12.64 -10.62
C LYS A 102 1.17 11.57 -11.70
N GLU A 103 2.12 10.67 -11.50
CA GLU A 103 2.45 9.63 -12.46
C GLU A 103 1.39 8.52 -12.44
N LEU A 104 1.04 8.03 -11.25
CA LEU A 104 -0.01 7.06 -11.03
C LEU A 104 -1.37 7.60 -11.50
N ALA A 105 -1.70 8.85 -11.18
CA ALA A 105 -2.93 9.50 -11.63
C ALA A 105 -3.04 9.52 -13.15
N LYS A 106 -1.94 9.78 -13.86
CA LYS A 106 -1.90 9.72 -15.33
C LYS A 106 -2.10 8.30 -15.84
N LYS A 107 -1.50 7.29 -15.21
CA LYS A 107 -1.69 5.87 -15.57
C LYS A 107 -3.15 5.45 -15.41
N ILE A 108 -3.79 5.82 -14.29
CA ILE A 108 -5.22 5.57 -14.04
C ILE A 108 -6.09 6.21 -15.13
N VAL A 109 -5.86 7.50 -15.44
CA VAL A 109 -6.61 8.22 -16.48
C VAL A 109 -6.39 7.62 -17.87
N ALA A 110 -5.17 7.20 -18.19
CA ALA A 110 -4.85 6.55 -19.46
C ALA A 110 -5.58 5.21 -19.59
N HIS A 111 -5.51 4.36 -18.57
CA HIS A 111 -6.19 3.07 -18.54
C HIS A 111 -7.71 3.18 -18.75
N ILE A 112 -8.35 4.15 -18.08
CA ILE A 112 -9.80 4.41 -18.25
C ILE A 112 -10.13 4.78 -19.71
N LYS A 113 -9.27 5.56 -20.36
CA LYS A 113 -9.45 5.96 -21.77
C LYS A 113 -9.20 4.80 -22.73
N GLU A 114 -8.17 4.00 -22.48
CA GLU A 114 -7.81 2.82 -23.29
C GLU A 114 -8.89 1.75 -23.23
N ALA A 115 -9.54 1.58 -22.08
CA ALA A 115 -10.72 0.73 -21.90
C ALA A 115 -11.99 1.25 -22.61
N LYS A 116 -11.94 2.44 -23.23
CA LYS A 116 -13.07 3.08 -23.96
C LYS A 116 -14.36 3.19 -23.15
N LEU A 117 -14.24 3.35 -21.84
CA LEU A 117 -15.37 3.45 -20.93
C LEU A 117 -16.10 4.79 -21.09
N LYS A 118 -17.42 4.80 -20.86
CA LYS A 118 -18.28 6.00 -21.00
C LYS A 118 -18.23 6.90 -19.77
N VAL A 119 -17.04 7.10 -19.21
CA VAL A 119 -16.77 7.91 -18.02
C VAL A 119 -15.68 8.95 -18.31
N GLN A 120 -15.66 10.01 -17.53
CA GLN A 120 -14.61 11.02 -17.55
C GLN A 120 -13.81 10.94 -16.24
N ALA A 121 -12.49 10.80 -16.36
CA ALA A 121 -11.58 10.83 -15.22
C ALA A 121 -10.82 12.17 -15.15
N ALA A 122 -10.74 12.76 -13.96
CA ALA A 122 -10.06 14.02 -13.70
C ALA A 122 -9.16 13.91 -12.45
N ILE A 123 -7.92 14.36 -12.56
CA ILE A 123 -6.95 14.38 -11.46
C ILE A 123 -7.29 15.57 -10.54
N GLN A 124 -7.43 15.33 -9.24
CA GLN A 124 -7.76 16.33 -8.23
C GLN A 124 -6.80 16.19 -7.05
N GLY A 125 -5.68 16.90 -7.06
CA GLY A 125 -4.65 16.70 -6.02
C GLY A 125 -4.13 15.27 -6.07
N GLU A 126 -4.27 14.54 -4.96
CA GLU A 126 -3.78 13.16 -4.77
C GLU A 126 -4.87 12.10 -4.98
N GLN A 127 -5.93 12.44 -5.72
CA GLN A 127 -7.02 11.52 -6.07
C GLN A 127 -7.45 11.70 -7.53
N VAL A 128 -8.14 10.70 -8.07
CA VAL A 128 -8.75 10.76 -9.42
C VAL A 128 -10.27 10.65 -9.30
N ARG A 129 -10.98 11.72 -9.66
CA ARG A 129 -12.45 11.71 -9.72
C ARG A 129 -12.92 11.11 -11.05
N VAL A 130 -13.81 10.12 -10.97
CA VAL A 130 -14.44 9.49 -12.14
C VAL A 130 -15.93 9.83 -12.15
N THR A 131 -16.39 10.45 -13.23
CA THR A 131 -17.78 10.91 -13.41
C THR A 131 -18.40 10.24 -14.63
N GLY A 132 -19.65 9.78 -14.53
CA GLY A 132 -20.37 9.07 -15.58
C GLY A 132 -21.81 9.54 -15.70
N LYS A 133 -22.48 9.17 -16.80
CA LYS A 133 -23.92 9.42 -16.96
C LYS A 133 -24.77 8.37 -16.27
N LYS A 134 -24.30 7.12 -16.24
CA LYS A 134 -24.98 5.98 -15.62
C LYS A 134 -24.11 5.39 -14.51
N ARG A 135 -24.76 4.83 -13.49
CA ARG A 135 -24.08 4.09 -12.42
C ARG A 135 -23.40 2.82 -12.95
N ASP A 136 -23.98 2.18 -13.97
CA ASP A 136 -23.39 0.99 -14.59
C ASP A 136 -22.01 1.29 -15.21
N ASP A 137 -21.88 2.42 -15.92
CA ASP A 137 -20.61 2.86 -16.50
C ASP A 137 -19.54 3.09 -15.39
N LEU A 138 -19.95 3.53 -14.20
CA LEU A 138 -19.05 3.70 -13.05
C LEU A 138 -18.63 2.34 -12.45
N GLN A 139 -19.53 1.37 -12.38
CA GLN A 139 -19.20 0.02 -11.91
C GLN A 139 -18.23 -0.68 -12.87
N GLU A 140 -18.42 -0.51 -14.19
CA GLU A 140 -17.47 -0.99 -15.20
C GLU A 140 -16.08 -0.36 -15.03
N ALA A 141 -16.01 0.95 -14.74
CA ALA A 141 -14.75 1.63 -14.46
C ALA A 141 -14.05 1.09 -13.20
N ILE A 142 -14.80 0.83 -12.13
CA ILE A 142 -14.25 0.22 -10.91
C ILE A 142 -13.71 -1.19 -11.21
N ALA A 143 -14.45 -2.00 -11.98
CA ALA A 143 -14.02 -3.34 -12.36
C ALA A 143 -12.74 -3.30 -13.22
N ALA A 144 -12.67 -2.40 -14.19
CA ALA A 144 -11.50 -2.21 -15.04
C ALA A 144 -10.27 -1.77 -14.25
N LEU A 145 -10.44 -0.89 -13.25
CA LEU A 145 -9.35 -0.43 -12.38
C LEU A 145 -8.88 -1.52 -11.41
N ARG A 146 -9.81 -2.32 -10.86
CA ARG A 146 -9.45 -3.48 -10.01
C ARG A 146 -8.76 -4.60 -10.79
N GLY A 147 -9.05 -4.73 -12.08
CA GLY A 147 -8.46 -5.75 -12.96
C GLY A 147 -7.07 -5.40 -13.50
N HIS A 148 -6.50 -4.25 -13.15
CA HIS A 148 -5.20 -3.80 -13.63
C HIS A 148 -4.23 -3.57 -12.46
N GLU A 149 -2.96 -3.94 -12.65
CA GLU A 149 -1.92 -3.75 -11.64
C GLU A 149 -1.25 -2.38 -11.80
N PHE A 150 -1.47 -1.50 -10.83
CA PHE A 150 -0.88 -0.16 -10.81
C PHE A 150 0.35 -0.04 -9.89
N GLY A 151 0.74 -1.13 -9.21
CA GLY A 151 1.82 -1.13 -8.22
C GLY A 151 1.50 -0.35 -6.95
N MET A 152 0.22 -0.03 -6.74
CA MET A 152 -0.36 0.65 -5.58
C MET A 152 -1.80 0.16 -5.39
N PRO A 153 -2.25 -0.05 -4.14
CA PRO A 153 -3.64 -0.44 -3.88
C PRO A 153 -4.60 0.73 -4.11
N LEU A 154 -5.68 0.47 -4.82
CA LEU A 154 -6.70 1.48 -5.10
C LEU A 154 -7.98 1.21 -4.29
N GLN A 155 -8.50 2.27 -3.65
CA GLN A 155 -9.83 2.27 -3.06
C GLN A 155 -10.75 3.22 -3.84
N PHE A 156 -12.05 2.96 -3.72
CA PHE A 156 -13.10 3.69 -4.42
C PHE A 156 -14.08 4.21 -3.38
N ASN A 157 -14.16 5.53 -3.20
CA ASN A 157 -14.95 6.16 -2.15
C ASN A 157 -15.69 7.41 -2.68
N ASN A 158 -16.30 8.19 -1.78
CA ASN A 158 -16.98 9.46 -2.08
C ASN A 158 -17.94 9.36 -3.28
N PHE A 159 -18.81 8.35 -3.27
CA PHE A 159 -19.85 8.17 -4.29
C PHE A 159 -20.88 9.31 -4.22
N ARG A 160 -21.18 9.92 -5.37
CA ARG A 160 -22.12 11.05 -5.52
C ARG A 160 -23.09 10.78 -6.66
N ASP A 161 -24.22 11.50 -6.66
CA ASP A 161 -25.28 11.47 -7.69
C ASP A 161 -25.28 12.69 -8.63
#